data_AF-F7JIG4-F1
#
_entry.id   AF-F7JIG4-F1
#
_cell.length_a   1.000
_cell.length_b   1.000
_cell.length_c   1.000
_cell.angle_alpha   90.00
_cell.angle_beta   90.00
_cell.angle_gamma   90.00
#
_symmetry.space_group_name_H-M   'P 1'
#
loop_
_entity.id
_entity.type
_entity.pdbx_description
1 polymer ?
#
loop_
_entity_poly.entity_id
_entity_poly.type
_entity_poly.pdbx_seq_one_letter_code
_entity_poly.pdbx_strand_id
1 'polypeptide(L)'
;MAKQADREDNKRMDEMEIKKLQGVIEAILFTMGESVELERIAAAIEHDEETTRKLINGLMDQYAEEGRGIRIIELDRSYQMCTKKKCMNI
;
A
#
# COMPACT_ATOMS: atom_id res chain seq x y z
N MET A 1 -15.55 30.17 12.64
CA MET A 1 -15.11 29.05 13.50
C MET A 1 -15.71 27.71 13.07
N ALA A 2 -16.96 27.61 12.61
CA ALA A 2 -17.56 26.33 12.16
C ALA A 2 -16.91 25.67 10.92
N LYS A 3 -16.42 26.45 9.94
CA LYS A 3 -15.90 25.92 8.66
C LYS A 3 -14.60 25.11 8.74
N GLN A 4 -13.92 25.11 9.88
CA GLN A 4 -12.60 24.51 10.02
C GLN A 4 -12.68 23.07 10.56
N ALA A 5 -13.65 22.79 11.44
CA ALA A 5 -13.91 21.45 11.96
C ALA A 5 -14.43 20.50 10.87
N ASP A 6 -15.39 20.96 10.05
CA ASP A 6 -15.95 20.16 8.94
C ASP A 6 -14.89 19.72 7.91
N ARG A 7 -13.84 20.53 7.70
CA ARG A 7 -12.73 20.20 6.79
C ARG A 7 -11.76 19.17 7.38
N GLU A 8 -11.54 19.19 8.69
CA GLU A 8 -10.64 18.25 9.37
C GLU A 8 -11.29 16.86 9.48
N ASP A 9 -12.60 16.79 9.72
CA ASP A 9 -13.32 15.52 9.78
C ASP A 9 -13.40 14.83 8.41
N ASN A 10 -13.64 15.58 7.33
CA ASN A 10 -13.61 15.01 5.96
C ASN A 10 -12.21 14.46 5.62
N LYS A 11 -11.16 15.19 5.99
CA LYS A 11 -9.77 14.76 5.77
C LYS A 11 -9.43 13.47 6.55
N ARG A 12 -9.91 13.33 7.79
CA ARG A 12 -9.71 12.11 8.59
C ARG A 12 -10.44 10.90 7.99
N MET A 13 -11.60 11.13 7.40
CA MET A 13 -12.37 10.07 6.74
C MET A 13 -11.63 9.58 5.49
N ASP A 14 -11.04 10.49 4.71
CA ASP A 14 -10.19 10.16 3.55
C ASP A 14 -8.92 9.37 3.97
N GLU A 15 -8.28 9.75 5.08
CA GLU A 15 -7.12 9.03 5.62
C GLU A 15 -7.46 7.61 6.10
N MET A 16 -8.66 7.39 6.66
CA MET A 16 -9.10 6.06 7.05
C MET A 16 -9.36 5.16 5.85
N GLU A 17 -9.97 5.68 4.78
CA GLU A 17 -10.22 4.89 3.57
C GLU A 17 -8.91 4.48 2.88
N ILE A 18 -7.92 5.39 2.83
CA ILE A 18 -6.57 5.05 2.34
C ILE A 18 -5.96 3.89 3.12
N LYS A 19 -6.00 3.93 4.45
CA LYS A 19 -5.44 2.87 5.30
C LYS A 19 -6.16 1.53 5.08
N LYS A 20 -7.48 1.57 4.91
CA LYS A 20 -8.29 0.37 4.64
C LYS A 20 -7.90 -0.27 3.31
N LEU A 21 -7.79 0.52 2.24
CA LEU A 21 -7.37 0.04 0.93
C LEU A 21 -5.93 -0.49 0.95
N GLN A 22 -5.02 0.21 1.63
CA GLN A 22 -3.64 -0.25 1.83
C GLN A 22 -3.59 -1.58 2.61
N GLY A 23 -4.47 -1.78 3.60
CA GLY A 23 -4.59 -3.05 4.32
C GLY A 23 -5.06 -4.21 3.44
N VAL A 24 -5.96 -3.96 2.48
CA VAL A 24 -6.37 -4.97 1.49
C VAL A 24 -5.19 -5.32 0.56
N ILE A 25 -4.46 -4.31 0.08
CA ILE A 25 -3.26 -4.50 -0.75
C ILE A 25 -2.19 -5.31 0.01
N GLU A 26 -1.92 -4.97 1.27
CA GLU A 26 -1.00 -5.71 2.14
C GLU A 26 -1.40 -7.19 2.25
N ALA A 27 -2.68 -7.47 2.50
CA ALA A 27 -3.20 -8.84 2.61
C ALA A 27 -3.03 -9.64 1.31
N ILE A 28 -3.29 -9.01 0.16
CA ILE A 28 -3.09 -9.62 -1.17
C ILE A 28 -1.62 -10.00 -1.35
N LEU A 29 -0.70 -9.04 -1.20
CA LEU A 29 0.73 -9.27 -1.43
C LEU A 29 1.34 -10.25 -0.43
N PHE A 30 0.89 -10.22 0.82
CA PHE A 30 1.33 -11.15 1.87
C PHE A 30 0.89 -12.59 1.59
N THR A 31 -0.36 -12.78 1.13
CA THR A 31 -0.95 -14.11 0.88
C THR A 31 -0.38 -14.76 -0.37
N MET A 32 -0.14 -13.98 -1.43
CA MET A 32 0.33 -14.51 -2.71
C MET A 32 1.80 -14.96 -2.64
N GLY A 33 2.67 -14.25 -1.90
CA GLY A 33 4.10 -14.56 -1.78
C GLY A 33 4.95 -14.36 -3.05
N GLU A 34 4.30 -14.27 -4.20
CA GLU A 34 4.86 -13.95 -5.52
C GLU A 34 4.44 -12.55 -6.00
N SER A 35 4.90 -12.15 -7.18
CA SER A 35 4.53 -10.87 -7.79
C SER A 35 3.09 -10.87 -8.29
N VAL A 36 2.35 -9.79 -8.02
CA VAL A 36 0.95 -9.59 -8.44
C VAL A 36 0.87 -8.37 -9.36
N GLU A 37 0.27 -8.53 -10.53
CA GLU A 37 0.08 -7.46 -11.51
C GLU A 37 -0.76 -6.30 -10.94
N LEU A 38 -0.39 -5.06 -11.27
CA LEU A 38 -1.11 -3.85 -10.85
C LEU A 38 -2.60 -3.91 -11.19
N GLU A 39 -2.94 -4.39 -12.39
CA GLU A 39 -4.32 -4.50 -12.85
C GLU A 39 -5.15 -5.43 -11.95
N ARG A 40 -4.56 -6.55 -11.50
CA ARG A 40 -5.23 -7.50 -10.60
C ARG A 40 -5.45 -6.91 -9.21
N ILE A 41 -4.47 -6.15 -8.70
CA ILE A 41 -4.61 -5.46 -7.42
C ILE A 41 -5.71 -4.39 -7.53
N ALA A 42 -5.68 -3.60 -8.61
CA ALA A 42 -6.64 -2.53 -8.88
C ALA A 42 -8.08 -3.07 -8.97
N ALA A 43 -8.27 -4.19 -9.69
CA ALA A 43 -9.54 -4.89 -9.77
C ALA A 43 -10.01 -5.41 -8.39
N ALA A 44 -9.11 -5.93 -7.56
CA ALA A 44 -9.45 -6.46 -6.24
C ALA A 44 -9.87 -5.38 -5.23
N ILE A 45 -9.37 -4.15 -5.39
CA ILE A 45 -9.76 -3.02 -4.55
C ILE A 45 -10.81 -2.11 -5.20
N GLU A 46 -11.30 -2.46 -6.39
CA GLU A 46 -12.30 -1.70 -7.16
C GLU A 46 -11.88 -0.24 -7.47
N HIS A 47 -10.60 -0.02 -7.76
CA HIS A 47 -10.04 1.28 -8.15
C HIS A 47 -9.29 1.22 -9.47
N ASP A 48 -8.99 2.39 -10.04
CA ASP A 48 -8.14 2.49 -11.23
C ASP A 48 -6.66 2.24 -10.91
N GLU A 49 -5.86 1.90 -11.93
CA GLU A 49 -4.44 1.61 -11.78
C GLU A 49 -3.63 2.80 -11.22
N GLU A 50 -4.01 4.03 -11.55
CA GLU A 50 -3.28 5.23 -11.11
C GLU A 50 -3.44 5.44 -9.61
N THR A 51 -4.68 5.35 -9.12
CA THR A 51 -5.01 5.41 -7.69
C THR A 51 -4.37 4.24 -6.94
N THR A 52 -4.47 3.04 -7.49
CA THR A 52 -3.87 1.83 -6.91
C THR A 52 -2.36 1.97 -6.76
N ARG A 53 -1.67 2.46 -7.79
CA ARG A 53 -0.23 2.73 -7.77
C ARG A 53 0.15 3.74 -6.66
N LYS A 54 -0.63 4.81 -6.49
CA LYS A 54 -0.41 5.79 -5.42
C LYS A 54 -0.54 5.16 -4.03
N LEU A 55 -1.54 4.29 -3.82
CA LEU A 55 -1.74 3.57 -2.56
C LEU A 55 -0.58 2.63 -2.26
N ILE A 56 -0.12 1.87 -3.26
CA ILE A 56 1.03 0.96 -3.13
C ILE A 56 2.30 1.73 -2.83
N ASN A 57 2.57 2.84 -3.52
CA ASN A 57 3.74 3.68 -3.26
C ASN A 57 3.75 4.22 -1.83
N GLY A 58 2.60 4.67 -1.32
CA GLY A 58 2.49 5.08 0.09
C GLY A 58 2.79 3.94 1.06
N LEU A 59 2.38 2.70 0.74
CA LEU A 59 2.69 1.53 1.55
C LEU A 59 4.17 1.13 1.45
N MET A 60 4.79 1.29 0.27
CA MET A 60 6.23 1.11 0.07
C MET A 60 7.04 2.07 0.94
N ASP A 61 6.64 3.34 0.99
CA ASP A 61 7.28 4.36 1.82
C ASP A 61 7.17 4.02 3.32
N GLN A 62 5.99 3.60 3.78
CA GLN A 62 5.77 3.14 5.16
C GLN A 62 6.65 1.94 5.53
N TYR A 63 6.88 1.00 4.61
CA TYR A 63 7.75 -0.16 4.86
C TYR A 63 9.23 0.14 4.68
N ALA A 64 9.59 1.22 3.99
CA ALA A 64 10.97 1.66 3.88
C ALA A 64 11.53 2.10 5.24
N GLU A 65 10.67 2.56 6.16
CA GLU A 65 11.03 3.00 7.52
C GLU A 65 11.95 2.02 8.28
N GLU A 66 12.81 2.60 9.12
CA GLU A 66 13.73 1.85 9.98
C GLU A 66 12.95 0.98 10.98
N GLY A 67 13.36 -0.29 11.14
CA GLY A 67 12.72 -1.24 12.04
C GLY A 67 11.73 -2.23 11.40
N ARG A 68 11.36 -2.05 10.12
CA ARG A 68 10.59 -3.06 9.36
C ARG A 68 11.51 -4.07 8.66
N GLY A 69 11.16 -5.37 8.72
CA GLY A 69 11.90 -6.46 8.07
C GLY A 69 11.46 -6.79 6.63
N ILE A 70 10.32 -6.23 6.20
CA ILE A 70 9.73 -6.43 4.87
C ILE A 70 9.78 -5.14 4.04
N ARG A 71 9.65 -5.28 2.72
CA ARG A 71 9.52 -4.20 1.73
C ARG A 71 8.62 -4.67 0.59
N ILE A 72 8.06 -3.74 -0.16
CA ILE A 72 7.39 -4.01 -1.43
C ILE A 72 8.31 -3.53 -2.57
N ILE A 73 8.32 -4.26 -3.69
CA ILE A 73 9.07 -3.90 -4.90
C ILE A 73 8.17 -3.93 -6.12
N GLU A 74 8.45 -3.06 -7.10
CA GLU A 74 7.83 -3.09 -8.42
C GLU A 74 8.74 -3.88 -9.39
N LEU A 75 8.14 -4.80 -10.14
CA LEU A 75 8.76 -5.66 -11.14
C LEU A 75 7.83 -5.70 -12.35
N ASP A 76 8.19 -5.05 -13.46
CA ASP A 76 7.44 -5.07 -14.72
C ASP A 76 5.91 -4.95 -14.55
N ARG A 77 5.46 -3.79 -14.04
CA ARG A 77 4.05 -3.49 -13.71
C ARG A 77 3.38 -4.43 -12.68
N SER A 78 4.17 -5.24 -11.99
CA SER A 78 3.72 -6.10 -10.89
C SER A 78 4.38 -5.69 -9.57
N TYR A 79 3.78 -6.09 -8.46
CA TYR A 79 4.26 -5.78 -7.11
C TYR A 79 4.45 -7.05 -6.29
N GLN A 80 5.53 -7.11 -5.52
CA GLN A 80 5.82 -8.25 -4.64
C GLN A 80 6.25 -7.76 -3.25
N MET A 81 5.73 -8.41 -2.20
CA MET A 81 6.27 -8.28 -0.85
C MET A 81 7.48 -9.20 -0.68
N CYS A 82 8.58 -8.67 -0.18
CA CYS A 82 9.81 -9.43 0.08
C CYS A 82 10.52 -8.95 1.33
N THR A 83 11.48 -9.74 1.84
CA THR A 83 12.31 -9.34 2.98
C THR A 83 13.32 -8.27 2.56
N LYS A 84 13.71 -7.40 3.50
CA LYS A 84 14.83 -6.48 3.26
C LYS A 84 16.12 -7.29 3.15
N LYS A 85 16.94 -7.01 2.13
CA LYS A 85 18.25 -7.67 1.90
C LYS A 85 19.14 -7.70 3.16
N LYS A 86 19.07 -6.66 4.00
CA LYS A 86 19.84 -6.56 5.26
C LYS A 86 19.44 -7.60 6.32
N CYS A 87 18.24 -8.19 6.22
CA CYS A 87 17.77 -9.27 7.09
C CYS A 87 18.16 -10.67 6.60
N MET A 88 18.67 -10.78 5.37
CA MET A 88 19.01 -12.04 4.71
C MET A 88 20.48 -12.36 5.00
N ASN A 89 20.76 -12.64 6.28
CA ASN A 89 22.07 -13.04 6.78
C ASN A 89 21.98 -14.49 7.33
N ILE A 90 21.31 -15.34 6.57
CA ILE A 90 21.17 -16.79 6.80
C ILE A 90 22.21 -17.50 5.93
#